data_AF-A0A4R3GN58-F1
#
_entry.id   AF-A0A4R3GN58-F1
#
_cell.length_a   1.000
_cell.length_b   1.000
_cell.length_c   1.000
_cell.angle_alpha   90.00
_cell.angle_beta   90.00
_cell.angle_gamma   90.00
#
_symmetry.space_group_name_H-M   'P 1'
#
loop_
_entity.id
_entity.type
_entity.pdbx_description
1 polymer ?
#
loop_
_entity_poly.entity_id
_entity_poly.type
_entity_poly.pdbx_seq_one_letter_code
_entity_poly.pdbx_strand_id
1 'polypeptide(L)' 'MNRYDIERRNEDDWIVIDRQTGAPVPHLPEKLGSRLEAQALADFRNRLAIPQQERIRSRLDTLRFAWQALTGKRTR' A
#
# COMPACT_ATOMS: atom_id res chain seq x y z
N MET A 1 10.61 3.88 13.37
CA MET A 1 9.33 3.56 14.05
C MET A 1 8.22 4.29 13.31
N ASN A 2 7.16 3.58 12.92
CA ASN A 2 6.05 4.17 12.14
C ASN A 2 5.21 5.10 13.03
N ARG A 3 4.90 6.30 12.50
CA ARG A 3 4.15 7.37 13.19
C ARG A 3 2.65 7.11 13.16
N TYR A 4 2.14 6.53 12.09
CA TYR A 4 0.73 6.23 11.90
C TYR A 4 0.50 4.72 12.04
N ASP A 5 -0.55 4.34 12.74
CA ASP A 5 -0.95 2.95 12.97
C ASP A 5 -2.45 2.79 12.70
N ILE A 6 -2.93 1.55 12.57
CA ILE A 6 -4.36 1.26 12.39
C ILE A 6 -4.95 0.71 13.68
N GLU A 7 -6.17 1.15 13.99
CA GLU A 7 -6.94 0.65 15.11
C GLU A 7 -8.32 0.23 14.63
N ARG A 8 -8.81 -0.90 15.17
CA ARG A 8 -10.14 -1.42 14.86
C ARG A 8 -11.13 -0.78 15.83
N ARG A 9 -12.07 0.02 15.31
CA ARG A 9 -13.07 0.72 16.12
C ARG A 9 -14.36 -0.09 16.28
N ASN A 10 -14.80 -0.77 15.21
CA ASN A 10 -15.92 -1.72 15.18
C ASN A 10 -15.56 -2.94 14.31
N GLU A 11 -16.49 -3.89 14.22
CA GLU A 11 -16.28 -5.13 13.46
C GLU A 11 -15.83 -4.88 12.01
N ASP A 12 -16.37 -3.84 11.37
CA ASP A 12 -16.00 -3.44 9.99
C ASP A 12 -15.37 -2.04 9.88
N ASP A 13 -15.27 -1.27 10.98
CA ASP A 13 -14.73 0.08 10.96
C ASP A 13 -13.26 0.12 11.40
N TRP A 14 -12.40 0.60 10.51
CA TRP A 14 -10.98 0.83 10.78
C TRP A 14 -10.67 2.33 10.80
N ILE A 15 -9.78 2.75 11.69
CA ILE A 15 -9.30 4.13 11.79
C ILE A 15 -7.77 4.16 11.77
N VAL A 16 -7.21 5.26 11.27
CA VAL A 16 -5.77 5.53 11.35
C VAL A 16 -5.53 6.48 12.52
N ILE A 17 -4.63 6.09 13.41
CA ILE A 17 -4.22 6.86 14.58
C ILE A 17 -2.78 7.37 14.42
N ASP A 18 -2.49 8.59 14.87
CA ASP A 18 -1.12 9.07 15.01
C ASP A 18 -0.59 8.65 16.38
N ARG A 19 0.42 7.79 16.42
CA ARG A 19 1.07 7.32 17.66
C ARG A 19 1.71 8.44 18.47
N GLN A 20 2.07 9.57 17.85
CA GLN A 20 2.68 10.69 18.57
C GLN A 20 1.66 11.52 19.35
N THR A 21 0.43 11.62 18.86
CA THR A 21 -0.63 12.43 19.48
C THR A 21 -1.73 11.60 20.11
N GLY A 22 -1.78 10.29 19.84
CA GLY A 22 -2.87 9.41 20.25
C GLY A 22 -4.22 9.76 19.62
N ALA A 23 -4.22 10.68 18.65
CA ALA A 23 -5.43 11.21 18.06
C ALA A 23 -5.73 10.54 16.71
N PRO A 24 -7.02 10.37 16.37
CA PRO A 24 -7.41 10.01 15.01
C PRO A 24 -6.91 11.10 14.06
N VAL A 25 -6.38 10.66 12.91
CA VAL A 25 -5.74 11.59 11.98
C VAL A 25 -6.79 12.57 11.42
N PRO A 26 -6.56 13.90 11.50
CA PRO A 26 -7.50 14.88 10.98
C PRO A 26 -7.60 14.79 9.44
N HIS A 27 -8.81 14.98 8.93
CA HIS A 27 -9.19 14.87 7.51
C HIS A 27 -9.30 13.45 6.93
N LEU A 28 -9.46 12.43 7.77
CA LEU A 28 -9.83 11.10 7.30
C LEU A 28 -11.35 10.94 7.30
N PRO A 29 -11.91 10.13 6.37
CA PRO A 29 -13.27 9.64 6.54
C PRO A 29 -13.33 8.92 7.90
N GLU A 30 -14.38 9.22 8.69
CA GLU A 30 -14.56 8.65 10.04
C GLU A 30 -14.62 7.12 10.06
N LYS A 31 -14.83 6.52 8.88
CA LYS A 31 -14.91 5.08 8.65
C LYS A 31 -14.11 4.71 7.40
N LEU A 32 -13.11 3.86 7.56
CA LEU A 32 -12.50 3.14 6.45
C LEU A 32 -13.19 1.78 6.41
N GLY A 33 -13.81 1.47 5.27
CA GLY A 33 -14.69 0.31 5.12
C GLY A 33 -13.94 -1.01 5.07
N SER A 34 -12.61 -0.99 4.92
CA SER A 34 -11.81 -2.20 5.01
C SER A 34 -10.49 -1.98 5.74
N ARG A 35 -10.02 -3.04 6.40
CA ARG A 35 -8.69 -3.08 7.04
C ARG A 35 -7.57 -2.70 6.06
N LEU A 36 -7.69 -3.12 4.81
CA LEU A 36 -6.68 -2.90 3.78
C LEU A 36 -6.58 -1.41 3.42
N GLU A 37 -7.71 -0.71 3.32
CA GLU A 37 -7.74 0.74 3.08
C GLU A 37 -7.08 1.49 4.23
N ALA A 38 -7.36 1.10 5.48
CA ALA A 38 -6.72 1.69 6.64
C ALA A 38 -5.20 1.47 6.66
N GLN A 39 -4.75 0.25 6.32
CA GLN A 39 -3.33 -0.06 6.23
C GLN A 39 -2.64 0.75 5.13
N ALA A 40 -3.22 0.81 3.93
CA ALA A 40 -2.68 1.56 2.82
C ALA A 40 -2.54 3.05 3.15
N LEU A 41 -3.51 3.59 3.90
CA LEU A 41 -3.51 4.99 4.31
C LEU A 41 -2.48 5.28 5.42
N ALA A 42 -2.34 4.38 6.40
CA ALA A 42 -1.28 4.46 7.40
C ALA A 42 0.10 4.40 6.73
N ASP A 43 0.30 3.48 5.79
CA ASP A 43 1.55 3.31 5.04
C ASP A 43 1.88 4.55 4.19
N PHE A 44 0.87 5.12 3.51
CA PHE A 44 0.99 6.38 2.77
C PHE A 44 1.44 7.53 3.68
N ARG A 45 0.82 7.68 4.86
CA ARG A 45 1.16 8.74 5.82
C ARG A 45 2.53 8.53 6.47
N ASN A 46 2.93 7.28 6.68
CA ASN A 46 4.26 6.93 7.14
C ASN A 46 5.36 7.19 6.09
N ARG A 47 4.99 7.65 4.88
CA ARG A 47 5.90 7.75 3.73
C ARG A 47 6.68 6.45 3.52
N LEU A 48 6.05 5.31 3.85
CA LEU A 48 6.56 4.02 3.44
C LEU A 48 6.40 4.04 1.93
N ALA A 49 7.50 4.36 1.24
CA ALA A 49 7.57 4.32 -0.21
C ALA A 49 7.00 2.97 -0.61
N ILE A 50 5.82 2.96 -1.21
CA ILE A 50 5.13 1.74 -1.58
C ILE A 50 6.13 1.00 -2.50
N PRO A 51 6.69 -0.16 -2.11
CA PRO A 51 7.68 -0.86 -2.93
C PRO A 51 7.02 -1.50 -4.17
N GLN A 52 5.78 -1.12 -4.49
CA GLN A 52 5.06 -1.62 -5.65
C GLN A 52 5.76 -1.25 -6.95
N GLN A 53 6.50 -0.14 -7.02
CA GLN A 53 7.20 0.19 -8.27
C GLN A 53 8.30 -0.82 -8.62
N GLU A 54 9.02 -1.36 -7.62
CA GLU A 54 10.02 -2.40 -7.84
C GLU A 54 9.38 -3.75 -8.19
N ARG A 55 8.31 -4.14 -7.49
CA ARG A 55 7.58 -5.39 -7.77
C ARG A 55 6.85 -5.39 -9.12
N ILE A 56 6.28 -4.26 -9.53
CA ILE A 56 5.57 -4.13 -10.81
C ILE A 56 6.56 -4.17 -11.96
N ARG A 57 7.71 -3.50 -11.86
CA ARG A 57 8.80 -3.62 -12.85
C ARG A 57 9.26 -5.06 -12.97
N SER A 58 9.53 -5.74 -11.85
CA SER A 58 9.94 -7.15 -11.85
C SER A 58 8.92 -8.08 -12.54
N ARG A 59 7.62 -7.89 -12.32
CA ARG A 59 6.57 -8.70 -12.98
C ARG A 59 6.46 -8.42 -14.47
N LEU A 60 6.51 -7.15 -14.89
CA LEU A 60 6.48 -6.78 -16.30
C LEU A 60 7.76 -7.24 -17.03
N ASP A 61 8.91 -7.18 -16.36
CA ASP A 61 10.17 -7.71 -16.85
C ASP A 61 10.08 -9.22 -17.03
N THR A 62 9.49 -9.94 -16.07
CA THR A 62 9.27 -11.38 -16.16
C THR A 62 8.36 -11.74 -17.33
N LEU A 63 7.25 -11.01 -17.51
CA LEU A 63 6.35 -11.18 -18.66
C LEU A 63 7.05 -10.85 -19.98
N ARG A 64 7.88 -9.81 -20.02
CA ARG A 64 8.69 -9.45 -21.19
C ARG A 64 9.69 -10.55 -21.54
N PHE A 65 10.40 -11.12 -20.56
CA PHE A 65 11.33 -12.23 -20.79
C PHE A 65 10.60 -13.49 -21.27
N ALA A 66 9.45 -13.82 -20.67
CA ALA A 66 8.64 -14.96 -21.10
C ALA A 66 8.13 -14.76 -22.55
N TRP A 67 7.68 -13.56 -22.89
CA TRP A 67 7.25 -13.22 -24.24
C TRP A 67 8.40 -13.28 -25.26
N GLN A 68 9.58 -12.80 -24.91
CA GLN A 68 10.79 -12.91 -25.75
C GLN A 68 11.21 -14.36 -25.97
N ALA A 69 11.12 -15.21 -24.94
CA ALA A 69 11.43 -16.64 -25.05
C ALA A 69 10.43 -17.37 -25.96
N LEU A 70 9.15 -17.02 -25.89
CA LEU A 70 8.10 -17.62 -26.72
C LEU A 70 8.13 -17.14 -28.18
N THR A 71 8.48 -15.87 -28.41
CA THR A 71 8.44 -15.28 -29.76
C THR A 71 9.78 -15.29 -30.49
N GLY A 72 10.88 -15.63 -29.81
CA GLY A 72 12.23 -15.62 -30.37
C GLY A 72 12.74 -14.24 -30.80
N LYS A 73 11.96 -13.17 -30.56
CA LYS A 73 12.28 -11.81 -31.00
C LYS A 73 12.85 -11.02 -29.82
N ARG A 74 14.14 -10.70 -29.90
CA ARG A 74 14.74 -9.65 -29.07
C ARG A 74 14.17 -8.31 -29.49
N THR A 75 13.29 -7.72 -28.69
CA THR A 75 12.96 -6.29 -28.79
C THR A 75 14.20 -5.50 -28.36
N ARG A 76 14.92 -4.97 -29.35
CA ARG A 76 16.04 -4.04 -29.18
C ARG A 76 15.54 -2.67 -28.77
#